data_AF-A0A0P9DCX6-F1
#
_entry.id   AF-A0A0P9DCX6-F1
#
_cell.length_a   1.000
_cell.length_b   1.000
_cell.length_c   1.000
_cell.angle_alpha   90.00
_cell.angle_beta   90.00
_cell.angle_gamma   90.00
#
_symmetry.space_group_name_H-M   'P 1'
#
loop_
_entity.id
_entity.type
_entity.pdbx_description
1 polymer ?
#
loop_
_entity_poly.entity_id
_entity_poly.type
_entity_poly.pdbx_seq_one_letter_code
_entity_poly.pdbx_strand_id
1 'polypeptide(L)' 'MIVGCGPAEFEGDVHAGLFVGWLHDTVALVAERRYGAGRLLACTFQLSTHLANHPVALTMLNDMLRYVTRAA' A
#
# COMPACT_ATOMS: atom_id res chain seq x y z
N MET A 1 -10.71 -2.46 0.65
CA MET A 1 -9.79 -2.95 -0.39
C MET A 1 -9.56 -1.82 -1.37
N ILE A 2 -8.34 -1.70 -1.90
CA ILE A 2 -8.04 -0.79 -3.01
C ILE A 2 -8.50 -1.47 -4.31
N VAL A 3 -9.33 -0.78 -5.09
CA VAL A 3 -9.85 -1.27 -6.38
C VAL A 3 -9.06 -0.68 -7.55
N GLY A 4 -9.16 -1.30 -8.73
CA GLY A 4 -8.43 -0.85 -9.93
C GLY A 4 -6.96 -1.32 -9.98
N CYS A 5 -6.62 -2.37 -9.23
CA CYS A 5 -5.35 -3.08 -9.30
C CYS A 5 -5.57 -4.40 -10.05
N GLY A 6 -5.15 -4.47 -11.32
CA GLY A 6 -5.13 -5.70 -12.10
C GLY A 6 -3.78 -6.44 -11.99
N PRO A 7 -3.58 -7.52 -12.76
CA PRO A 7 -2.37 -8.34 -12.65
C PRO A 7 -1.06 -7.56 -12.81
N ALA A 8 -0.99 -6.61 -13.75
CA ALA A 8 0.19 -5.78 -13.97
C ALA A 8 0.48 -4.86 -12.76
N GLU A 9 -0.57 -4.31 -12.13
CA GLU A 9 -0.40 -3.56 -10.89
C GLU A 9 0.08 -4.43 -9.74
N PHE A 10 -0.42 -5.66 -9.63
CA PHE A 10 0.03 -6.57 -8.58
C PHE A 10 1.51 -6.95 -8.73
N GLU A 11 2.06 -6.88 -9.94
CA GLU A 11 3.48 -7.09 -10.20
C GLU A 11 4.35 -5.87 -9.84
N GLY A 12 3.89 -4.65 -10.16
CA GLY A 12 4.72 -3.43 -10.09
C GLY A 12 4.33 -2.40 -9.04
N ASP A 13 3.05 -2.29 -8.70
CA ASP A 13 2.47 -1.15 -7.98
C ASP A 13 1.85 -1.53 -6.62
N VAL A 14 1.66 -2.82 -6.32
CA VAL A 14 1.10 -3.31 -5.05
C VAL A 14 2.23 -3.77 -4.11
N HIS A 15 2.36 -3.10 -2.97
CA HIS A 15 3.40 -3.39 -1.96
C HIS A 15 2.94 -4.43 -0.93
N ALA A 16 1.64 -4.51 -0.70
CA ALA A 16 1.05 -5.52 0.17
C ALA A 16 -0.31 -5.94 -0.38
N GLY A 17 -0.50 -7.24 -0.46
CA GLY A 17 -1.76 -7.82 -0.88
C GLY A 17 -2.09 -9.10 -0.11
N LEU A 18 -3.30 -9.58 -0.32
CA LEU A 18 -3.80 -10.85 0.18
C LEU A 18 -4.44 -11.62 -0.98
N PHE A 19 -4.38 -12.94 -0.93
CA PHE A 19 -5.16 -13.81 -1.82
C PHE A 19 -6.26 -14.46 -0.99
N VAL A 20 -7.49 -14.44 -1.51
CA VAL A 20 -8.65 -15.08 -0.87
C VAL A 20 -9.05 -16.30 -1.70
N GLY A 21 -9.25 -17.45 -1.07
CA GLY A 21 -9.57 -18.70 -1.78
C GLY A 21 -8.39 -19.26 -2.58
N TRP A 22 -8.64 -19.68 -3.82
CA TRP A 22 -7.57 -20.03 -4.77
C TRP A 22 -6.91 -18.74 -5.29
N LEU A 23 -5.63 -18.80 -5.71
CA LEU A 23 -4.75 -17.65 -6.04
C LEU A 23 -5.30 -16.59 -7.04
N HIS A 24 -6.52 -16.73 -7.57
CA HIS A 24 -7.13 -15.82 -8.54
C HIS A 24 -7.77 -14.58 -7.92
N ASP A 25 -8.26 -14.64 -6.67
CA ASP A 25 -8.90 -13.49 -6.02
C ASP A 25 -7.89 -12.69 -5.20
N THR A 26 -7.36 -11.66 -5.85
CA THR A 26 -6.30 -10.80 -5.33
C THR A 26 -6.87 -9.56 -4.63
N VAL A 27 -6.30 -9.17 -3.50
CA VAL A 27 -6.74 -8.04 -2.67
C VAL A 27 -5.57 -7.11 -2.42
N ALA A 28 -5.63 -5.88 -2.94
CA ALA A 28 -4.60 -4.87 -2.69
C ALA A 28 -4.86 -4.14 -1.36
N LEU A 29 -3.84 -4.16 -0.50
CA LEU A 29 -3.85 -3.56 0.85
C LEU A 29 -2.95 -2.34 0.95
N VAL A 30 -1.85 -2.31 0.18
CA VAL A 30 -0.99 -1.13 -0.02
C VAL A 30 -0.66 -1.05 -1.51
N ALA A 31 -0.98 0.07 -2.14
CA ALA A 31 -0.71 0.28 -3.57
C ALA A 31 -0.19 1.69 -3.82
N GLU A 32 0.66 1.83 -4.84
CA GLU A 32 1.11 3.12 -5.35
C GLU A 32 0.50 3.45 -6.72
N ARG A 33 0.40 4.74 -7.01
CA ARG A 33 0.09 5.25 -8.35
C ARG A 33 0.85 6.53 -8.62
N ARG A 34 1.23 6.72 -9.88
CA ARG A 34 1.76 8.00 -10.38
C ARG A 34 0.65 8.84 -10.97
N TYR A 35 0.62 10.12 -10.64
CA TYR A 35 -0.30 11.09 -11.23
C TYR A 35 0.47 12.34 -11.64
N GLY A 36 0.74 12.48 -12.95
CA GLY A 36 1.65 13.49 -13.47
C GLY A 36 3.05 13.33 -12.87
N ALA A 37 3.58 14.41 -12.28
CA ALA A 37 4.85 14.39 -11.55
C ALA A 37 4.73 13.86 -10.11
N GLY A 38 3.51 13.69 -9.59
CA GLY A 38 3.26 13.23 -8.22
C GLY A 38 3.21 11.70 -8.10
N ARG A 39 3.46 11.22 -6.87
CA ARG A 39 3.28 9.83 -6.47
C ARG A 39 2.31 9.77 -5.29
N LEU A 40 1.35 8.87 -5.39
CA LEU A 40 0.38 8.56 -4.34
C LEU A 40 0.68 7.16 -3.81
N LEU A 41 0.72 7.01 -2.49
CA LEU A 41 0.75 5.71 -1.82
C LEU A 41 -0.49 5.62 -0.93
N ALA A 42 -1.28 4.57 -1.10
CA ALA A 42 -2.52 4.33 -0.36
C ALA A 42 -2.45 2.99 0.38
N CYS A 43 -3.06 2.91 1.56
CA CYS A 43 -3.24 1.65 2.28
C CYS A 43 -4.61 1.54 2.95
N THR A 44 -5.05 0.31 3.20
CA THR A 44 -6.33 0.05 3.91
C THR A 44 -6.15 -0.20 5.41
N PHE A 45 -4.92 -0.16 5.91
CA PHE A 45 -4.65 -0.36 7.34
C PHE A 45 -5.08 0.88 8.14
N GLN A 46 -5.66 0.66 9.31
CA GLN A 46 -6.07 1.73 10.23
C GLN A 46 -4.87 2.27 11.01
N LEU A 47 -3.84 2.74 10.31
CA LEU A 47 -2.56 3.13 10.91
C LEU A 47 -2.76 4.22 11.97
N SER A 48 -3.51 5.28 11.66
CA SER A 48 -3.77 6.41 12.55
C SER A 48 -4.30 5.98 13.93
N THR A 49 -5.23 5.02 13.95
CA THR A 49 -5.80 4.47 15.20
C THR A 49 -4.77 3.69 16.02
N HIS A 50 -3.74 3.14 15.39
CA HIS A 50 -2.77 2.24 16.02
C HIS A 50 -1.38 2.84 16.23
N LEU A 51 -1.13 4.08 15.77
CA LEU A 51 0.19 4.72 15.83
C LEU A 51 0.79 4.77 17.24
N ALA A 52 -0.02 5.05 18.25
CA ALA A 52 0.46 5.20 19.63
C ALA A 52 0.77 3.86 20.32
N ASN A 53 0.11 2.79 19.91
CA ASN A 53 0.05 1.54 20.67
C ASN A 53 0.69 0.35 19.94
N HIS A 54 0.91 0.46 18.63
CA HIS A 54 1.42 -0.65 17.83
C HIS A 54 2.69 -0.24 17.09
N PRO A 55 3.88 -0.77 17.47
CA PRO A 55 5.15 -0.33 16.89
C PRO A 55 5.20 -0.58 15.37
N VAL A 56 4.56 -1.64 14.89
CA VAL A 56 4.44 -1.92 13.45
C VAL A 56 3.73 -0.80 12.69
N ALA A 57 2.67 -0.20 13.25
CA ALA A 57 1.95 0.89 12.57
C ALA A 57 2.82 2.15 12.43
N LEU A 58 3.60 2.48 13.46
CA LEU A 58 4.53 3.60 13.44
C LEU A 58 5.68 3.37 12.45
N THR A 59 6.31 2.20 12.50
CA THR A 59 7.39 1.85 11.57
C THR A 59 6.89 1.86 10.14
N MET A 60 5.73 1.23 9.88
CA MET A 60 5.15 1.17 8.55
C MET A 60 4.84 2.56 8.01
N LEU A 61 4.23 3.46 8.79
CA LEU A 61 3.97 4.83 8.35
C LEU A 61 5.27 5.58 8.01
N ASN A 62 6.29 5.46 8.86
CA ASN A 62 7.58 6.10 8.63
C ASN A 62 8.25 5.59 7.34
N ASP A 63 8.21 4.29 7.09
CA ASP A 63 8.79 3.70 5.89
C ASP A 63 8.00 4.06 4.63
N MET A 64 6.67 4.12 4.71
CA MET A 64 5.81 4.62 3.63
C MET A 64 6.12 6.08 3.27
N LEU A 65 6.30 6.95 4.27
CA LEU A 65 6.66 8.36 4.06
C LEU A 65 8.06 8.50 3.45
N ARG A 66 9.03 7.73 3.95
CA ARG A 66 10.39 7.70 3.37
C ARG A 66 10.36 7.21 1.93
N TYR A 67 9.58 6.18 1.64
CA TYR A 67 9.47 5.61 0.30
C TYR A 67 8.89 6.63 -0.70
N VAL A 68 7.77 7.27 -0.37
CA VAL A 68 7.10 8.19 -1.31
C VAL A 68 7.92 9.46 -1.56
N THR A 69 8.68 9.93 -0.55
CA THR A 69 9.53 11.13 -0.66
C THR A 69 10.85 10.87 -1.39
N ARG A 70 11.36 9.63 -1.38
CA ARG A 70 12.63 9.26 -2.05
C ARG A 70 12.58 9.33 -3.57
N ALA A 71 11.38 9.27 -4.13
CA ALA A 71 11.15 9.24 -5.57
C ALA A 71 10.70 10.59 -6.15
N ALA A 72 10.75 11.65 -5.33
CA ALA A 72 10.45 13.04 -5.70
C ALA A 72 11.73 13.83 -5.99
#